data_AF-A0A3B9ZVC3-F1
#
_entry.id   AF-A0A3B9ZVC3-F1
#
_cell.length_a   1.000
_cell.length_b   1.000
_cell.length_c   1.000
_cell.angle_alpha   90.00
_cell.angle_beta   90.00
_cell.angle_gamma   90.00
#
_symmetry.space_group_name_H-M   'P 1'
#
loop_
_entity.id
_entity.type
_entity.pdbx_description
1 polymer ?
#
loop_
_entity_poly.entity_id
_entity_poly.type
_entity_poly.pdbx_seq_one_letter_code
_entity_poly.pdbx_strand_id
1 'polypeptide(L)'
;IMFTVGPLYMFLIQNRFSNKKMTPKERWNIYFTNIILFLLAAAMSFVIGVKAFLLIELPLLFVAHVIGLWLFYIQHQFEDVSWNRSGDWDYKTAAIQGSSFLKLPVILQWFTGNIGFHHVHHLSPRIPNYNLARCQNENDLFKDVKPINLRSTFKALKLSLWDEASRQLVRFRKITTTS
;
A
#
# COMPACT_ATOMS: atom_id res chain seq x y z
N ILE A 1 9.21 -11.74 -5.36
CA ILE A 1 8.00 -12.50 -4.94
C ILE A 1 6.91 -11.55 -4.44
N MET A 2 7.17 -10.74 -3.39
CA MET A 2 6.17 -9.77 -2.89
C MET A 2 5.72 -8.72 -3.92
N PHE A 3 6.63 -8.18 -4.74
CA PHE A 3 6.31 -7.12 -5.73
C PHE A 3 5.92 -7.61 -7.12
N THR A 4 5.77 -8.92 -7.31
CA THR A 4 5.57 -9.50 -8.63
C THR A 4 4.50 -10.58 -8.62
N VAL A 5 4.81 -11.77 -8.09
CA VAL A 5 3.92 -12.94 -8.22
C VAL A 5 2.80 -12.94 -7.19
N GLY A 6 3.10 -12.62 -5.93
CA GLY A 6 2.17 -12.81 -4.82
C GLY A 6 0.86 -12.04 -5.01
N PRO A 7 0.89 -10.74 -5.31
CA PRO A 7 -0.36 -10.00 -5.39
C PRO A 7 -1.04 -10.12 -6.77
N LEU A 8 -0.33 -10.49 -7.85
CA LEU A 8 -0.98 -10.90 -9.11
C LEU A 8 -1.82 -12.15 -8.88
N TYR A 9 -1.25 -13.13 -8.16
CA TYR A 9 -2.00 -14.30 -7.70
C TYR A 9 -3.17 -13.90 -6.80
N MET A 10 -2.99 -12.96 -5.86
CA MET A 10 -4.09 -12.51 -5.00
C MET A 10 -5.25 -11.91 -5.80
N PHE A 11 -4.99 -10.97 -6.71
CA PHE A 11 -6.05 -10.25 -7.43
C PHE A 11 -6.67 -11.06 -8.56
N LEU A 12 -5.86 -11.75 -9.37
CA LEU A 12 -6.33 -12.51 -10.54
C LEU A 12 -6.94 -13.85 -10.14
N ILE A 13 -6.43 -14.48 -9.08
CA ILE A 13 -6.81 -15.84 -8.70
C ILE A 13 -7.52 -15.83 -7.35
N GLN A 14 -6.81 -15.56 -6.26
CA GLN A 14 -7.33 -15.81 -4.90
C GLN A 14 -8.62 -15.03 -4.60
N ASN A 15 -8.69 -13.76 -4.97
CA ASN A 15 -9.83 -12.88 -4.72
C ASN A 15 -11.06 -13.24 -5.58
N ARG A 16 -10.92 -14.15 -6.55
CA ARG A 16 -12.04 -14.64 -7.38
C ARG A 16 -12.75 -15.84 -6.74
N PHE A 17 -12.17 -16.46 -5.71
CA PHE A 17 -12.72 -17.64 -5.05
C PHE A 17 -13.17 -17.34 -3.62
N SER A 18 -14.32 -17.90 -3.25
CA SER A 18 -14.79 -17.86 -1.87
C SER A 18 -14.11 -18.93 -1.02
N ASN A 19 -14.05 -18.70 0.29
CA ASN A 19 -13.54 -19.68 1.25
C ASN A 19 -14.58 -20.01 2.33
N LYS A 20 -14.34 -21.11 3.07
CA LYS A 20 -15.26 -21.61 4.09
C LYS A 20 -15.44 -20.66 5.29
N LYS A 21 -14.51 -19.73 5.51
CA LYS A 21 -14.52 -18.76 6.63
C LYS A 21 -15.32 -17.49 6.31
N MET A 22 -15.65 -17.24 5.04
CA MET A 22 -16.41 -16.07 4.61
C MET A 22 -17.89 -16.16 4.98
N THR A 23 -18.44 -15.03 5.39
CA THR A 23 -19.89 -14.81 5.58
C THR A 23 -20.64 -14.92 4.25
N PRO A 24 -21.96 -15.22 4.26
CA PRO A 24 -22.76 -15.28 3.04
C PRO A 24 -22.70 -13.99 2.21
N LYS A 25 -22.67 -12.82 2.86
CA LYS A 25 -22.57 -11.51 2.20
C LYS A 25 -21.26 -11.36 1.43
N GLU A 26 -20.14 -11.75 2.03
CA GLU A 26 -18.83 -11.71 1.36
C GLU A 26 -18.79 -12.64 0.13
N ARG A 27 -19.38 -13.84 0.24
CA ARG A 27 -19.49 -14.78 -0.89
C ARG A 27 -20.31 -14.21 -2.03
N TRP A 28 -21.46 -13.62 -1.73
CA TRP A 28 -22.30 -12.96 -2.73
C TRP A 28 -21.58 -11.78 -3.40
N ASN A 29 -20.83 -10.99 -2.64
CA ASN A 29 -20.01 -9.93 -3.21
C ASN A 29 -18.95 -10.47 -4.18
N ILE A 30 -18.31 -11.60 -3.88
CA ILE A 30 -17.34 -12.24 -4.80
C ILE A 30 -18.04 -12.66 -6.09
N TYR A 31 -19.18 -13.35 -6.01
CA TYR A 31 -19.92 -13.79 -7.21
C TYR A 31 -20.39 -12.60 -8.05
N PHE A 32 -20.97 -11.58 -7.40
CA PHE A 32 -21.43 -10.38 -8.08
C PHE A 32 -20.28 -9.64 -8.79
N THR A 33 -19.16 -9.43 -8.12
CA THR A 33 -17.99 -8.78 -8.73
C THR A 33 -17.36 -9.64 -9.82
N ASN A 34 -17.34 -10.98 -9.69
CA ASN A 34 -16.90 -11.89 -10.76
C ASN A 34 -17.76 -11.74 -12.02
N ILE A 35 -19.09 -11.69 -11.86
CA ILE A 35 -20.02 -11.52 -12.98
C ILE A 35 -19.78 -10.18 -13.67
N ILE A 36 -19.67 -9.08 -12.91
CA ILE A 36 -19.39 -7.76 -13.49
C ILE A 36 -18.06 -7.75 -14.25
N LEU A 37 -16.99 -8.28 -13.66
CA LEU A 37 -15.68 -8.34 -14.31
C LEU A 37 -15.73 -9.17 -15.60
N PHE A 38 -16.43 -10.31 -15.57
CA PHE A 38 -16.62 -11.14 -16.76
C PHE A 38 -17.38 -10.38 -17.86
N LEU A 39 -18.49 -9.72 -17.51
CA LEU A 39 -19.28 -8.95 -18.47
C LEU A 39 -18.48 -7.78 -19.06
N LEU A 40 -17.71 -7.06 -18.25
CA LEU A 40 -16.85 -5.98 -18.72
C LEU A 40 -15.74 -6.51 -19.65
N ALA A 41 -15.06 -7.57 -19.25
CA ALA A 41 -14.01 -8.19 -20.06
C ALA A 41 -14.57 -8.73 -21.39
N ALA A 42 -15.76 -9.35 -21.37
CA ALA A 42 -16.44 -9.85 -22.56
C ALA A 42 -16.88 -8.70 -23.48
N ALA A 43 -17.49 -7.65 -22.93
CA ALA A 43 -17.91 -6.47 -23.68
C ALA A 43 -16.72 -5.77 -24.34
N MET A 44 -15.63 -5.54 -23.59
CA MET A 44 -14.40 -4.94 -24.13
C MET A 44 -13.78 -5.84 -25.20
N SER A 45 -13.66 -7.14 -24.92
CA SER A 45 -13.15 -8.12 -25.90
C SER A 45 -13.99 -8.19 -27.17
N PHE A 46 -15.30 -7.96 -27.08
CA PHE A 46 -16.20 -7.89 -28.24
C PHE A 46 -15.96 -6.62 -29.06
N VAL A 47 -15.77 -5.46 -28.41
CA VAL A 47 -15.58 -4.17 -29.10
C VAL A 47 -14.21 -4.05 -29.77
N ILE A 48 -13.13 -4.42 -29.09
CA ILE A 48 -11.75 -4.21 -29.58
C ILE A 48 -11.02 -5.49 -29.97
N GLY A 49 -11.64 -6.66 -29.76
CA GLY A 49 -11.03 -7.96 -29.97
C GLY A 49 -10.25 -8.46 -28.76
N VAL A 50 -10.31 -9.77 -28.51
CA VAL A 50 -9.66 -10.44 -27.36
C VAL A 50 -8.15 -10.16 -27.30
N LYS A 51 -7.47 -10.21 -28.46
CA LYS A 51 -6.02 -9.96 -28.52
C LYS A 51 -5.66 -8.55 -28.08
N ALA A 52 -6.39 -7.53 -28.55
CA ALA A 52 -6.14 -6.14 -28.18
C ALA A 52 -6.49 -5.91 -26.70
N PHE A 53 -7.62 -6.45 -26.24
CA PHE A 53 -8.00 -6.40 -24.83
C PHE A 53 -6.89 -6.94 -23.92
N LEU A 54 -6.39 -8.16 -24.18
CA LEU A 54 -5.33 -8.76 -23.35
C LEU A 54 -4.02 -7.96 -23.40
N LEU A 55 -3.64 -7.41 -24.56
CA LEU A 55 -2.43 -6.60 -24.71
C LEU A 55 -2.51 -5.25 -23.97
N ILE A 56 -3.71 -4.74 -23.71
CA ILE A 56 -3.94 -3.51 -22.95
C ILE A 56 -4.09 -3.81 -21.46
N GLU A 57 -4.95 -4.78 -21.13
CA GLU A 57 -5.35 -5.08 -19.76
C GLU A 57 -4.20 -5.67 -18.95
N LEU A 58 -3.41 -6.60 -19.53
CA LEU A 58 -2.33 -7.27 -18.78
C LEU A 58 -1.22 -6.27 -18.35
N PRO A 59 -0.70 -5.39 -19.22
CA PRO A 59 0.26 -4.38 -18.78
C PRO A 59 -0.34 -3.36 -17.81
N LEU A 60 -1.60 -2.94 -18.02
CA LEU A 60 -2.27 -2.01 -17.12
C LEU A 60 -2.39 -2.59 -15.72
N LEU A 61 -2.87 -3.83 -15.61
CA LEU A 61 -2.96 -4.57 -14.36
C LEU A 61 -1.59 -4.71 -13.69
N PHE A 62 -0.55 -5.04 -14.46
CA PHE A 62 0.81 -5.16 -13.95
C PHE A 62 1.33 -3.84 -13.37
N VAL A 63 1.18 -2.72 -14.10
CA VAL A 63 1.64 -1.40 -13.64
C VAL A 63 0.85 -0.93 -12.42
N ALA A 64 -0.48 -1.01 -12.46
CA ALA A 64 -1.34 -0.63 -11.33
C ALA A 64 -0.98 -1.43 -10.07
N HIS A 65 -0.69 -2.71 -10.25
CA HIS A 65 -0.24 -3.60 -9.18
C HIS A 65 1.11 -3.19 -8.59
N VAL A 66 2.14 -2.99 -9.43
CA VAL A 66 3.48 -2.61 -8.96
C VAL A 66 3.42 -1.30 -8.17
N ILE A 67 2.67 -0.32 -8.67
CA ILE A 67 2.47 0.97 -8.01
C ILE A 67 1.73 0.78 -6.68
N GLY A 68 0.61 0.04 -6.67
CA GLY A 68 -0.16 -0.22 -5.47
C GLY A 68 0.66 -0.86 -4.36
N LEU A 69 1.41 -1.92 -4.69
CA LEU A 69 2.28 -2.58 -3.70
C LEU A 69 3.40 -1.70 -3.22
N TRP A 70 4.01 -0.93 -4.12
CA TRP A 70 5.04 0.01 -3.75
C TRP A 70 4.50 1.04 -2.75
N LEU A 71 3.30 1.59 -2.96
CA LEU A 71 2.63 2.51 -2.04
C LEU A 71 2.37 1.85 -0.66
N PHE A 72 1.81 0.64 -0.62
CA PHE A 72 1.57 -0.07 0.65
C PHE A 72 2.86 -0.48 1.38
N TYR A 73 3.92 -0.77 0.64
CA TYR A 73 5.19 -1.14 1.22
C TYR A 73 5.86 0.05 1.91
N ILE A 74 6.01 1.17 1.19
CA ILE A 74 6.71 2.36 1.73
C ILE A 74 5.98 3.00 2.90
N GLN A 75 4.69 2.69 3.06
CA GLN A 75 3.85 3.15 4.15
C GLN A 75 4.32 2.65 5.52
N HIS A 76 4.89 1.44 5.60
CA HIS A 76 5.38 0.84 6.85
C HIS A 76 6.85 0.40 6.78
N GLN A 77 7.49 0.58 5.63
CA GLN A 77 8.89 0.27 5.41
C GLN A 77 9.62 1.50 4.87
N PHE A 78 10.16 2.32 5.77
CA PHE A 78 10.91 3.54 5.46
C PHE A 78 12.00 3.78 6.52
N GLU A 79 12.95 4.68 6.24
CA GLU A 79 14.17 4.84 7.04
C GLU A 79 13.92 5.14 8.53
N ASP A 80 12.98 6.03 8.81
CA ASP A 80 12.68 6.54 10.15
C ASP A 80 11.53 5.78 10.84
N VAL A 81 11.15 4.59 10.35
CA VAL A 81 10.03 3.84 10.92
C VAL A 81 10.36 3.36 12.34
N SER A 82 9.42 3.48 13.27
CA SER A 82 9.54 2.93 14.62
C SER A 82 8.72 1.65 14.76
N TRP A 83 9.38 0.55 15.12
CA TRP A 83 8.72 -0.72 15.45
C TRP A 83 8.85 -0.97 16.96
N ASN A 84 7.72 -0.99 17.66
CA ASN A 84 7.67 -1.17 19.11
C ASN A 84 7.25 -2.59 19.46
N ARG A 85 7.80 -3.14 20.54
CA ARG A 85 7.31 -4.40 21.13
C ARG A 85 5.93 -4.18 21.73
N SER A 86 5.13 -5.24 21.82
CA SER A 86 3.74 -5.18 22.29
C SER A 86 3.59 -4.58 23.70
N GLY A 87 4.59 -4.74 24.58
CA GLY A 87 4.58 -4.19 25.94
C GLY A 87 4.73 -2.67 26.02
N ASP A 88 5.35 -2.04 25.02
CA ASP A 88 5.62 -0.60 24.96
C ASP A 88 4.72 0.12 23.93
N TRP A 89 3.59 -0.51 23.58
CA TRP A 89 2.74 -0.05 22.50
C TRP A 89 1.75 1.03 22.96
N ASP A 90 1.92 2.25 22.43
CA ASP A 90 0.93 3.31 22.49
C ASP A 90 0.31 3.51 21.10
N TYR A 91 -1.02 3.47 21.00
CA TYR A 91 -1.73 3.56 19.73
C TYR A 91 -1.38 4.81 18.94
N LYS A 92 -1.29 5.96 19.61
CA LYS A 92 -0.99 7.24 18.94
C LYS A 92 0.43 7.24 18.39
N THR A 93 1.39 6.84 19.21
CA THR A 93 2.80 6.73 18.84
C THR A 93 2.99 5.71 17.71
N ALA A 94 2.36 4.54 17.80
CA ALA A 94 2.42 3.50 16.77
C ALA A 94 1.81 3.96 15.44
N ALA A 95 0.67 4.66 15.48
CA ALA A 95 0.03 5.19 14.28
C ALA A 95 0.90 6.25 13.57
N ILE A 96 1.52 7.15 14.35
CA ILE A 96 2.29 8.28 13.82
C ILE A 96 3.71 7.88 13.41
N GLN A 97 4.42 7.11 14.24
CA GLN A 97 5.83 6.76 14.01
C GLN A 97 6.02 5.44 13.26
N GLY A 98 5.01 4.57 13.27
CA GLY A 98 4.98 3.32 12.50
C GLY A 98 4.50 3.47 11.06
N SER A 99 4.07 4.67 10.66
CA SER A 99 3.49 4.95 9.34
C SER A 99 4.18 6.15 8.69
N SER A 100 4.47 6.06 7.40
CA SER A 100 5.13 7.15 6.67
C SER A 100 4.16 8.29 6.36
N PHE A 101 4.70 9.52 6.27
CA PHE A 101 4.06 10.62 5.55
C PHE A 101 4.68 10.76 4.15
N LEU A 102 4.05 10.18 3.12
CA LEU A 102 4.51 10.32 1.73
C LEU A 102 4.00 11.62 1.11
N LYS A 103 4.87 12.62 1.02
CA LYS A 103 4.56 13.90 0.38
C LYS A 103 4.69 13.78 -1.14
N LEU A 104 3.53 13.72 -1.80
CA LEU A 104 3.42 13.67 -3.26
C LEU A 104 3.21 15.06 -3.87
N PRO A 105 3.65 15.31 -5.11
CA PRO A 105 3.18 16.44 -5.90
C PRO A 105 1.65 16.41 -6.07
N VAL A 106 1.01 17.57 -6.17
CA VAL A 106 -0.46 17.71 -6.17
C VAL A 106 -1.17 16.77 -7.14
N ILE A 107 -0.62 16.59 -8.35
CA ILE A 107 -1.18 15.68 -9.37
C ILE A 107 -1.20 14.24 -8.86
N LEU A 108 -0.08 13.74 -8.35
CA LEU A 108 0.03 12.38 -7.83
C LEU A 108 -0.75 12.21 -6.52
N GLN A 109 -0.79 13.25 -5.69
CA GLN A 109 -1.62 13.27 -4.49
C GLN A 109 -3.11 13.11 -4.83
N TRP A 110 -3.58 13.75 -5.91
CA TRP A 110 -4.94 13.58 -6.41
C TRP A 110 -5.20 12.18 -6.95
N PHE A 111 -4.32 11.66 -7.83
CA PHE A 111 -4.48 10.30 -8.39
C PHE A 111 -4.49 9.21 -7.33
N THR A 112 -3.71 9.40 -6.26
CA THR A 112 -3.64 8.45 -5.14
C THR A 112 -4.73 8.67 -4.09
N GLY A 113 -5.58 9.69 -4.25
CA GLY A 113 -6.64 9.99 -3.29
C GLY A 113 -6.09 10.26 -1.88
N ASN A 114 -5.05 11.08 -1.76
CA ASN A 114 -4.41 11.44 -0.48
C ASN A 114 -3.83 10.26 0.33
N ILE A 115 -3.53 9.11 -0.29
CA ILE A 115 -2.97 7.94 0.41
C ILE A 115 -1.64 8.22 1.13
N GLY A 116 -0.94 9.29 0.74
CA GLY A 116 0.34 9.69 1.33
C GLY A 116 0.25 10.17 2.79
N PHE A 117 -0.93 10.59 3.26
CA PHE A 117 -1.18 10.97 4.66
C PHE A 117 -1.53 9.74 5.53
N HIS A 118 -0.78 8.66 5.33
CA HIS A 118 -1.10 7.34 5.87
C HIS A 118 -1.09 7.30 7.40
N HIS A 119 -0.17 8.03 8.03
CA HIS A 119 -0.10 8.20 9.48
C HIS A 119 -1.35 8.86 10.07
N VAL A 120 -1.94 9.84 9.39
CA VAL A 120 -3.22 10.46 9.81
C VAL A 120 -4.36 9.45 9.70
N HIS A 121 -4.41 8.69 8.60
CA HIS A 121 -5.41 7.64 8.40
C HIS A 121 -5.30 6.54 9.47
N HIS A 122 -4.09 6.12 9.83
CA HIS A 122 -3.89 5.14 10.90
C HIS A 122 -4.34 5.62 12.26
N LEU A 123 -4.14 6.91 12.57
CA LEU A 123 -4.59 7.50 13.83
C LEU A 123 -6.12 7.64 13.88
N SER A 124 -6.75 7.96 12.75
CA SER A 124 -8.21 8.06 12.66
C SER A 124 -8.72 7.66 11.27
N PRO A 125 -9.05 6.37 11.07
CA PRO A 125 -9.50 5.87 9.76
C PRO A 125 -10.90 6.37 9.39
N ARG A 126 -11.60 7.04 10.31
CA ARG A 126 -12.90 7.69 10.07
C ARG A 126 -12.77 9.00 9.30
N ILE A 127 -11.58 9.60 9.25
CA ILE A 127 -11.36 10.83 8.48
C ILE A 127 -11.37 10.45 6.99
N PRO A 128 -12.26 11.03 6.18
CA PRO A 128 -12.29 10.72 4.76
C PRO A 128 -11.03 11.25 4.06
N ASN A 129 -10.59 10.55 3.03
CA ASN A 129 -9.33 10.85 2.32
C ASN A 129 -9.20 12.31 1.88
N TYR A 130 -10.29 12.95 1.43
CA TYR A 130 -10.28 14.34 0.99
C TYR A 130 -9.99 15.35 2.12
N ASN A 131 -10.16 14.96 3.40
CA ASN A 131 -9.86 15.80 4.57
C ASN A 131 -8.50 15.51 5.22
N LEU A 132 -7.76 14.48 4.78
CA LEU A 132 -6.48 14.10 5.41
C LEU A 132 -5.43 15.21 5.32
N ALA A 133 -5.31 15.87 4.17
CA ALA A 133 -4.39 16.99 3.99
C ALA A 133 -4.73 18.17 4.91
N ARG A 134 -6.03 18.46 5.09
CA ARG A 134 -6.50 19.50 6.01
C ARG A 134 -6.14 19.13 7.45
N CYS A 135 -6.41 17.89 7.86
CA CYS A 135 -6.08 17.39 9.19
C CYS A 135 -4.56 17.46 9.48
N GLN A 136 -3.71 17.07 8.51
CA GLN A 136 -2.26 17.21 8.60
C GLN A 136 -1.82 18.66 8.88
N ASN A 137 -2.44 19.63 8.22
CA ASN A 137 -2.03 21.04 8.28
C ASN A 137 -2.57 21.77 9.53
N GLU A 138 -3.75 21.39 10.02
CA GLU A 138 -4.44 22.09 11.11
C GLU A 138 -4.05 21.58 12.52
N ASN A 139 -3.33 20.45 12.63
CA ASN A 139 -3.02 19.84 13.92
C ASN A 139 -1.51 19.83 14.20
N ASP A 140 -1.10 20.43 15.32
CA ASP A 140 0.31 20.48 15.76
C ASP A 140 0.94 19.11 15.91
N LEU A 141 0.14 18.10 16.29
CA LEU A 141 0.54 16.71 16.44
C LEU A 141 1.30 16.15 15.23
N PHE A 142 1.00 16.63 14.02
CA PHE A 142 1.60 16.10 12.79
C PHE A 142 2.72 16.96 12.23
N LYS A 143 3.03 18.11 12.82
CA LYS A 143 4.05 19.03 12.31
C LYS A 143 5.46 18.44 12.39
N ASP A 144 5.71 17.60 13.40
CA ASP A 144 7.01 16.95 13.61
C ASP A 144 7.19 15.66 12.80
N VAL A 145 6.16 15.22 12.06
CA VAL A 145 6.25 14.03 11.21
C VAL A 145 7.08 14.33 9.98
N LYS A 146 8.25 13.70 9.87
CA LYS A 146 9.16 13.88 8.74
C LYS A 146 8.55 13.30 7.46
N PRO A 147 8.36 14.11 6.40
CA PRO A 147 7.86 13.60 5.14
C PRO A 147 8.93 12.80 4.40
N ILE A 148 8.52 11.68 3.82
CA ILE A 148 9.26 11.00 2.76
C ILE A 148 8.80 11.51 1.40
N ASN A 149 9.71 11.55 0.44
CA ASN A 149 9.44 11.91 -0.95
C ASN A 149 9.66 10.71 -1.88
N LEU A 150 9.32 10.87 -3.16
CA LEU A 150 9.48 9.84 -4.18
C LEU A 150 10.93 9.33 -4.36
N ARG A 151 11.95 10.10 -3.98
CA ARG A 151 13.34 9.65 -4.09
C ARG A 151 13.72 8.76 -2.90
N SER A 152 13.27 9.14 -1.69
CA SER A 152 13.53 8.35 -0.48
C SER A 152 12.87 6.98 -0.50
N THR A 153 11.72 6.83 -1.17
CA THR A 153 11.06 5.52 -1.32
C THR A 153 11.92 4.50 -2.07
N PHE A 154 12.70 4.92 -3.09
CA PHE A 154 13.62 4.01 -3.78
C PHE A 154 14.79 3.57 -2.89
N LYS A 155 15.19 4.40 -1.91
CA LYS A 155 16.17 4.00 -0.90
C LYS A 155 15.56 3.03 0.12
N ALA A 156 14.31 3.24 0.50
CA ALA A 156 13.55 2.37 1.38
C ALA A 156 13.39 0.95 0.84
N LEU A 157 13.25 0.77 -0.49
CA LEU A 157 13.22 -0.55 -1.14
C LEU A 157 14.47 -1.42 -0.89
N LYS A 158 15.59 -0.81 -0.49
CA LYS A 158 16.84 -1.53 -0.19
C LYS A 158 16.92 -1.96 1.28
N LEU A 159 16.01 -1.48 2.12
CA LEU A 159 15.94 -1.81 3.54
C LEU A 159 15.18 -3.12 3.71
N SER A 160 15.73 -4.05 4.49
CA SER A 160 15.22 -5.43 4.50
C SER A 160 15.06 -6.02 5.90
N LEU A 161 15.83 -5.55 6.88
CA LEU A 161 15.86 -6.14 8.22
C LEU A 161 15.75 -5.05 9.27
N TRP A 162 15.07 -5.36 10.38
CA TRP A 162 15.06 -4.52 11.57
C TRP A 162 16.26 -4.86 12.44
N ASP A 163 17.09 -3.86 12.76
CA ASP A 163 18.21 -3.98 13.69
C ASP A 163 17.78 -3.47 15.06
N GLU A 164 17.62 -4.38 16.02
CA GLU A 164 17.16 -4.08 17.39
C GLU A 164 18.16 -3.19 18.17
N ALA A 165 19.45 -3.28 17.87
CA ALA A 165 20.48 -2.51 18.59
C ALA A 165 20.44 -1.03 18.20
N SER A 166 20.28 -0.75 16.91
CA SER A 166 20.17 0.63 16.40
C SER A 166 18.73 1.14 16.27
N ARG A 167 17.72 0.27 16.47
CA ARG A 167 16.28 0.54 16.26
C ARG A 167 16.01 1.15 14.89
N GLN A 168 16.61 0.56 13.86
CA GLN A 168 16.51 1.06 12.49
C GLN A 168 16.38 -0.09 11.49
N LEU A 169 15.74 0.22 10.36
CA LEU A 169 15.77 -0.67 9.21
C LEU A 169 17.13 -0.60 8.49
N VAL A 170 17.72 -1.76 8.23
CA VAL A 170 19.03 -1.93 7.60
C VAL A 170 18.98 -2.82 6.37
N ARG A 171 20.02 -2.74 5.54
CA ARG A 171 20.22 -3.62 4.38
C ARG A 171 20.88 -4.92 4.79
N PHE A 172 20.61 -6.02 4.09
CA PHE A 172 21.27 -7.31 4.33
C PHE A 172 22.81 -7.22 4.38
N ARG A 173 23.42 -6.42 3.50
CA ARG A 173 24.89 -6.25 3.43
C ARG A 173 25.51 -5.73 4.73
N LYS A 174 24.78 -4.96 5.55
CA LYS A 174 25.29 -4.39 6.81
C LYS A 174 25.62 -5.47 7.85
N ILE A 175 24.96 -6.62 7.79
CA ILE A 175 25.14 -7.73 8.75
C ILE A 175 26.36 -8.59 8.39
N THR A 176 26.75 -8.64 7.12
CA THR A 176 27.93 -9.42 6.67
C THR A 176 29.26 -8.82 7.15
N THR A 177 29.27 -7.61 7.72
CA THR A 177 30.50 -6.90 8.12
C THR A 177 30.83 -7.01 9.62
N THR A 178 30.05 -7.79 10.37
CA THR A 178 30.38 -8.19 11.75
C THR A 178 30.83 -9.66 11.72
N SER A 179 32.14 -9.86 11.54
CA SER A 179 32.84 -11.13 11.78
C SER A 179 34.07 -10.84 12.62
#